data_AF-A0A1F8CJ78-F1
#
_entry.id   AF-A0A1F8CJ78-F1
#
_cell.length_a   1.000
_cell.length_b   1.000
_cell.length_c   1.000
_cell.angle_alpha   90.00
_cell.angle_beta   90.00
_cell.angle_gamma   90.00
#
_symmetry.space_group_name_H-M   'P 1'
#
loop_
_entity.id
_entity.type
_entity.pdbx_description
1 polymer ?
#
loop_
_entity_poly.entity_id
_entity_poly.type
_entity_poly.pdbx_seq_one_letter_code
_entity_poly.pdbx_strand_id
1 'polypeptide(L)'
;MKLFIDTSDREKVVVGIDKKKFETKAKDGASQKLLSFIDEILKKEKTSIDKITEIEVNCGPGSFTGLRVGVSVANTLGWALKIPVNGKDISKNGSVDINY
;
A
#
# COMPACT_ATOMS: atom_id res chain seq x y z
N MET A 1 -4.94 -1.35 -13.24
CA MET A 1 -3.77 -0.58 -12.75
C MET A 1 -3.41 -1.15 -11.40
N LYS A 2 -2.13 -1.44 -11.13
CA LYS A 2 -1.71 -2.02 -9.85
C LYS A 2 -1.10 -0.97 -8.92
N LEU A 3 -1.57 -0.90 -7.68
CA LEU A 3 -0.96 -0.09 -6.62
C LEU A 3 0.03 -0.96 -5.83
N PHE A 4 1.28 -0.53 -5.70
CA PHE A 4 2.26 -1.19 -4.85
C PHE A 4 2.50 -0.36 -3.57
N ILE A 5 2.53 -1.02 -2.40
CA ILE A 5 2.79 -0.41 -1.10
C ILE A 5 3.93 -1.15 -0.41
N ASP A 6 4.98 -0.44 -0.02
CA ASP A 6 6.06 -1.01 0.78
C ASP A 6 6.46 -0.05 1.91
N THR A 7 6.26 -0.54 3.12
CA THR A 7 6.55 0.11 4.40
C THR A 7 7.48 -0.77 5.25
N SER A 8 8.22 -1.69 4.62
CA SER A 8 9.18 -2.57 5.29
C SER A 8 10.40 -1.80 5.83
N ASP A 9 10.70 -0.63 5.26
CA ASP A 9 11.76 0.26 5.72
C ASP A 9 11.27 1.21 6.83
N ARG A 10 12.12 1.50 7.81
CA ARG A 10 11.81 2.45 8.90
C ARG A 10 11.95 3.90 8.48
N GLU A 11 12.80 4.18 7.50
CA GLU A 11 13.17 5.55 7.12
C GLU A 11 12.44 6.04 5.88
N LYS A 12 11.80 5.14 5.12
CA LYS A 12 11.10 5.49 3.89
C LYS A 12 9.84 4.66 3.66
N VAL A 13 8.94 5.24 2.87
CA VAL A 13 7.76 4.59 2.32
C VAL A 13 7.89 4.58 0.80
N VAL A 14 7.61 3.44 0.18
CA VAL A 14 7.59 3.29 -1.27
C VAL A 14 6.17 3.02 -1.72
N VAL A 15 5.71 3.78 -2.71
CA VAL A 15 4.42 3.61 -3.38
C VAL A 15 4.68 3.47 -4.87
N GLY A 16 4.06 2.49 -5.52
CA GLY A 16 4.18 2.28 -6.95
C GLY A 16 2.84 2.26 -7.67
N ILE A 17 2.83 2.71 -8.92
CA ILE A 17 1.70 2.54 -9.84
C ILE A 17 2.24 1.84 -11.10
N ASP A 18 1.69 0.65 -11.37
CA ASP A 18 2.14 -0.27 -12.42
C ASP A 18 3.67 -0.52 -12.38
N LYS A 19 4.44 0.11 -13.28
CA LYS A 19 5.90 -0.07 -13.40
C LYS A 19 6.71 1.04 -12.72
N LYS A 20 6.06 2.11 -12.24
CA LYS A 20 6.74 3.24 -11.61
C LYS A 20 6.69 3.10 -10.10
N LYS A 21 7.82 3.35 -9.43
CA LYS A 21 7.92 3.40 -7.96
C LYS A 21 8.39 4.78 -7.54
N PHE A 22 7.82 5.28 -6.46
CA PHE A 22 8.12 6.55 -5.85
C PHE A 22 8.42 6.32 -4.37
N GLU A 23 9.38 7.04 -3.83
CA GLU A 23 9.75 6.94 -2.42
C GLU A 23 9.67 8.30 -1.73
N THR A 24 9.31 8.28 -0.45
CA THR A 24 9.32 9.45 0.43
C THR A 24 9.89 9.08 1.78
N LYS A 25 10.46 10.06 2.48
CA LYS A 25 11.02 9.86 3.82
C LYS A 25 9.90 9.72 4.85
N ALA A 26 10.05 8.74 5.74
CA ALA A 26 9.12 8.40 6.80
C ALA A 26 9.60 8.90 8.17
N LYS A 27 10.17 10.12 8.24
CA LYS A 27 10.75 10.69 9.47
C LYS A 27 9.78 10.70 10.67
N ASP A 28 8.49 10.86 10.40
CA ASP A 28 7.43 10.92 11.42
C ASP A 28 6.60 9.60 11.49
N GLY A 29 7.09 8.52 10.86
CA GLY A 29 6.46 7.21 10.80
C GLY A 29 5.59 6.98 9.55
N ALA A 30 5.50 5.72 9.13
CA ALA A 30 4.79 5.32 7.92
C ALA A 30 3.27 5.63 7.94
N SER A 31 2.63 5.57 9.12
CA SER A 31 1.19 5.79 9.27
C SER A 31 0.76 7.21 8.91
N GLN A 32 1.61 8.20 9.16
CA GLN A 32 1.30 9.60 8.89
C GLN A 32 1.53 9.99 7.42
N LYS A 33 2.40 9.27 6.71
CA LYS A 33 2.84 9.63 5.35
C LYS A 33 2.20 8.79 4.26
N LEU A 34 1.89 7.52 4.52
CA LEU A 34 1.49 6.58 3.48
C LEU A 34 0.26 7.04 2.67
N LEU A 35 -0.85 7.37 3.34
CA LEU A 35 -2.09 7.75 2.65
C LEU A 35 -1.93 9.06 1.85
N SER A 36 -1.32 10.08 2.46
CA SER A 36 -1.06 11.36 1.80
C SER A 36 -0.13 11.19 0.59
N PHE A 37 0.84 10.30 0.69
CA PHE A 37 1.77 10.01 -0.40
C PHE A 37 1.09 9.24 -1.54
N ILE A 38 0.21 8.27 -1.23
CA ILE A 38 -0.62 7.60 -2.26
C ILE A 38 -1.45 8.63 -3.04
N ASP A 39 -2.14 9.55 -2.34
CA ASP A 39 -2.93 10.61 -2.98
C ASP A 39 -2.07 11.54 -3.86
N GLU A 40 -0.89 11.94 -3.38
CA GLU A 40 0.06 12.74 -4.16
C GLU A 40 0.48 12.03 -5.46
N ILE A 41 0.82 10.74 -5.38
CA ILE A 41 1.24 9.96 -6.55
C ILE A 41 0.08 9.76 -7.53
N LEU A 42 -1.15 9.49 -7.06
CA LEU A 42 -2.33 9.38 -7.91
C LEU A 42 -2.58 10.70 -8.68
N LYS A 43 -2.50 11.84 -8.00
CA LYS A 43 -2.64 13.18 -8.62
C LYS A 43 -1.53 13.45 -9.63
N LYS A 44 -0.28 13.10 -9.30
CA LYS A 44 0.88 13.29 -10.17
C LYS A 44 0.77 12.48 -11.46
N GLU A 45 0.28 11.26 -11.38
CA GLU A 45 0.03 10.37 -12.53
C GLU A 45 -1.32 10.65 -13.21
N LYS A 46 -2.05 11.71 -12.80
CA LYS A 46 -3.36 12.10 -13.34
C LYS A 46 -4.35 10.93 -13.40
N THR A 47 -4.33 10.12 -12.36
CA THR A 47 -5.18 8.94 -12.21
C THR A 47 -5.94 9.04 -10.89
N SER A 48 -6.85 8.09 -10.66
CA SER A 48 -7.70 8.08 -9.49
C SER A 48 -7.72 6.69 -8.86
N ILE A 49 -8.06 6.65 -7.57
CA ILE A 49 -8.06 5.42 -6.78
C ILE A 49 -9.04 4.38 -7.34
N ASP A 50 -10.13 4.80 -7.99
CA ASP A 50 -11.11 3.93 -8.65
C ASP A 50 -10.54 3.16 -9.87
N LYS A 51 -9.42 3.62 -10.44
CA LYS A 51 -8.74 2.92 -11.55
C LYS A 51 -7.82 1.81 -11.07
N ILE A 52 -7.57 1.71 -9.76
CA ILE A 52 -6.79 0.63 -9.18
C ILE A 52 -7.63 -0.64 -9.23
N THR A 53 -7.06 -1.68 -9.83
CA THR A 53 -7.72 -2.98 -10.01
C THR A 53 -7.16 -4.05 -9.08
N GLU A 54 -6.01 -3.79 -8.46
CA GLU A 54 -5.33 -4.69 -7.52
C GLU A 54 -4.33 -3.88 -6.69
N ILE A 55 -4.13 -4.30 -5.43
CA ILE A 55 -3.11 -3.75 -4.54
C ILE A 55 -2.09 -4.84 -4.23
N GLU A 56 -0.82 -4.51 -4.37
CA GLU A 56 0.29 -5.33 -3.92
C GLU A 56 0.93 -4.65 -2.70
N VAL A 57 1.13 -5.39 -1.62
CA VAL A 57 1.76 -4.89 -0.40
C VAL A 57 2.89 -5.81 0.01
N ASN A 58 4.03 -5.22 0.38
CA ASN A 58 5.14 -5.98 0.95
C ASN A 58 4.74 -6.49 2.35
N CYS A 59 4.66 -7.81 2.51
CA CYS A 59 4.30 -8.45 3.77
C CYS A 59 5.51 -8.71 4.69
N GLY A 60 6.74 -8.53 4.21
CA GLY A 60 7.95 -8.76 4.99
C GLY A 60 8.98 -9.63 4.26
N PRO A 61 10.17 -9.84 4.88
CA PRO A 61 10.56 -9.35 6.21
C PRO A 61 10.81 -7.83 6.26
N GLY A 62 10.80 -7.22 7.45
CA GLY A 62 11.03 -5.78 7.61
C GLY A 62 10.58 -5.19 8.95
N SER A 63 10.37 -3.87 8.96
CA SER A 63 9.86 -3.09 10.09
C SER A 63 8.48 -3.59 10.52
N PHE A 64 8.38 -4.28 11.65
CA PHE A 64 7.10 -4.83 12.14
C PHE A 64 5.97 -3.77 12.20
N THR A 65 6.26 -2.59 12.75
CA THR A 65 5.29 -1.48 12.80
C THR A 65 4.94 -0.98 11.41
N GLY A 66 5.94 -0.82 10.54
CA GLY A 66 5.74 -0.36 9.17
C GLY A 66 4.91 -1.34 8.35
N LEU A 67 5.24 -2.63 8.40
CA LEU A 67 4.53 -3.71 7.71
C LEU A 67 3.06 -3.78 8.16
N ARG A 68 2.77 -3.70 9.46
CA ARG A 68 1.38 -3.66 9.95
C ARG A 68 0.61 -2.47 9.40
N VAL A 69 1.22 -1.30 9.33
CA VAL A 69 0.60 -0.11 8.71
C VAL A 69 0.31 -0.36 7.23
N GLY A 70 1.31 -0.82 6.46
CA GLY A 70 1.16 -1.07 5.03
C GLY A 70 0.08 -2.09 4.71
N VAL A 71 0.11 -3.24 5.40
CA VAL A 71 -0.90 -4.30 5.24
C VAL A 71 -2.29 -3.85 5.67
N SER A 72 -2.41 -3.10 6.77
CA SER A 72 -3.72 -2.59 7.22
C SER A 72 -4.33 -1.62 6.20
N VAL A 73 -3.52 -0.71 5.64
CA VAL A 73 -3.96 0.21 4.58
C VAL A 73 -4.33 -0.56 3.32
N ALA A 74 -3.51 -1.52 2.89
CA ALA A 74 -3.78 -2.32 1.70
C ALA A 74 -5.08 -3.11 1.83
N ASN A 75 -5.30 -3.82 2.95
CA ASN A 75 -6.54 -4.54 3.22
C ASN A 75 -7.75 -3.60 3.24
N THR A 76 -7.64 -2.44 3.91
CA THR A 76 -8.74 -1.47 4.01
C THR A 76 -9.12 -0.92 2.65
N LEU A 77 -8.13 -0.54 1.83
CA LEU A 77 -8.35 -0.05 0.47
C LEU A 77 -8.92 -1.17 -0.44
N GLY A 78 -8.37 -2.38 -0.36
CA GLY A 78 -8.84 -3.54 -1.11
C GLY A 78 -10.30 -3.87 -0.81
N TRP A 79 -10.68 -3.86 0.48
CA TRP A 79 -12.05 -4.04 0.91
C TRP A 79 -12.98 -2.91 0.42
N ALA A 80 -12.58 -1.65 0.59
CA ALA A 80 -13.39 -0.48 0.20
C ALA A 80 -13.63 -0.42 -1.32
N LEU A 81 -12.60 -0.75 -2.11
CA LEU A 81 -12.65 -0.73 -3.58
C LEU A 81 -13.16 -2.05 -4.17
N LYS A 82 -13.35 -3.09 -3.35
CA LYS A 82 -13.71 -4.46 -3.76
C LYS A 82 -12.72 -5.05 -4.78
N ILE A 83 -11.44 -4.85 -4.53
CA ILE A 83 -10.34 -5.34 -5.37
C ILE A 83 -9.42 -6.28 -4.58
N PRO A 84 -8.72 -7.20 -5.25
CA PRO A 84 -7.80 -8.10 -4.60
C PRO A 84 -6.58 -7.37 -4.01
N VAL A 85 -6.02 -7.95 -2.94
CA VAL A 85 -4.73 -7.57 -2.34
C VAL A 85 -3.80 -8.76 -2.35
N ASN A 86 -2.61 -8.64 -2.93
CA ASN A 86 -1.67 -9.77 -3.17
C ASN A 86 -2.37 -10.99 -3.80
N GLY A 87 -3.26 -10.76 -4.76
CA GLY A 87 -4.05 -11.81 -5.42
C GLY A 87 -5.16 -12.44 -4.57
N LYS A 88 -5.38 -12.00 -3.32
CA LYS A 88 -6.47 -12.50 -2.46
C LYS A 88 -7.69 -11.59 -2.52
N ASP A 89 -8.88 -12.18 -2.56
CA ASP A 89 -10.15 -11.44 -2.46
C ASP A 89 -10.40 -11.03 -0.99
N ILE A 90 -10.31 -9.72 -0.73
CA ILE A 90 -10.49 -9.14 0.61
C ILE A 90 -11.98 -8.81 0.89
N SER A 91 -12.84 -8.87 -0.13
CA SER A 91 -14.26 -8.49 0.01
C SER A 91 -15.11 -9.51 0.78
N LYS A 92 -14.65 -10.76 0.88
CA LYS A 92 -15.36 -11.89 1.51
C LYS A 92 -14.55 -12.51 2.65
N ASN A 93 -14.31 -11.74 3.70
CA ASN A 93 -13.55 -12.15 4.90
C ASN A 93 -12.08 -12.53 4.66
N GLY A 94 -11.51 -12.22 3.49
CA GLY A 94 -10.09 -12.42 3.25
C GLY A 94 -9.25 -11.32 3.89
N SER A 95 -8.05 -11.67 4.35
CA SER A 95 -7.01 -10.72 4.75
C SER A 95 -5.65 -11.12 4.18
N VAL A 96 -4.82 -10.12 3.95
CA VAL A 96 -3.38 -10.28 3.86
C VAL A 96 -2.79 -9.98 5.24
N ASP A 97 -1.83 -10.78 5.67
CA ASP A 97 -1.12 -10.59 6.93
C ASP A 97 0.36 -10.37 6.66
N ILE A 98 1.07 -9.83 7.66
CA ILE A 98 2.52 -9.72 7.59
C ILE A 98 3.15 -11.12 7.70
N ASN A 99 4.24 -11.34 6.98
CA ASN A 99 5.04 -12.55 7.05
C ASN A 99 6.27 -12.25 7.93
N TYR A 100 6.35 -12.90 9.08
CA TYR A 100 7.44 -12.77 10.04
C TYR A 100 7.91 -14.15 10.50
#